data_AF-A0A934EZJ7-F1
#
_entry.id   AF-A0A934EZJ7-F1
#
_cell.length_a   1.000
_cell.length_b   1.000
_cell.length_c   1.000
_cell.angle_alpha   90.00
_cell.angle_beta   90.00
_cell.angle_gamma   90.00
#
_symmetry.space_group_name_H-M   'P 1'
#
loop_
_entity.id
_entity.type
_entity.pdbx_description
1 polymer ?
#
loop_
_entity_poly.entity_id
_entity_poly.type
_entity_poly.pdbx_seq_one_letter_code
_entity_poly.pdbx_strand_id
1 'polypeptide(L)'
;MNSVFLATVGQPLFGSIWLALLAVLGLVALLLLAVALAGRWLAATHPDSPKVAAPEPILAPGISPETLAIIASAVNVTVGPNARVRAVEVVPTPAPSVEALMLQWSLEGRRQIYTSHKVR
;
A
#
# COMPACT_ATOMS: atom_id res chain seq x y z
N MET A 1 50.17 5.78 -12.20
CA MET A 1 48.76 5.34 -12.31
C MET A 1 48.67 3.93 -11.78
N ASN A 2 48.07 3.80 -10.61
CA ASN A 2 48.32 2.74 -9.64
C ASN A 2 47.52 1.48 -9.97
N SER A 3 48.18 0.45 -10.49
CA SER A 3 47.67 -0.92 -10.64
C SER A 3 47.43 -1.64 -9.30
N VAL A 4 47.78 -1.01 -8.17
CA VAL A 4 47.60 -1.54 -6.81
C VAL A 4 46.13 -1.58 -6.37
N PHE A 5 45.25 -0.79 -6.98
CA PHE A 5 43.85 -0.68 -6.55
C PHE A 5 42.95 -1.86 -6.96
N LEU A 6 43.35 -2.67 -7.95
CA LEU A 6 42.53 -3.77 -8.48
C LEU A 6 42.85 -5.15 -7.87
N ALA A 7 43.96 -5.29 -7.14
CA ALA A 7 44.35 -6.55 -6.49
C ALA A 7 43.64 -6.81 -5.14
N THR A 8 42.90 -5.82 -4.63
CA THR A 8 42.24 -5.88 -3.30
C THR A 8 40.82 -6.45 -3.37
N VAL A 9 40.33 -6.83 -4.55
CA VAL A 9 38.99 -7.42 -4.71
C VAL A 9 39.14 -8.94 -4.70
N GLY A 10 38.88 -9.57 -3.55
CA GLY A 10 38.86 -11.03 -3.40
C GLY A 10 39.86 -11.62 -2.38
N GLN A 11 40.72 -10.81 -1.75
CA GLN A 11 41.56 -11.25 -0.64
C GLN A 11 40.70 -11.34 0.64
N PRO A 12 40.64 -12.51 1.32
CA PRO A 12 39.91 -12.62 2.58
C PRO A 12 40.58 -11.73 3.64
N LEU A 13 39.76 -10.97 4.38
CA LEU A 13 40.15 -10.01 5.44
C LEU A 13 41.17 -10.54 6.47
N PHE A 14 41.26 -11.87 6.63
CA PHE A 14 42.12 -12.54 7.60
C PHE A 14 42.97 -13.66 6.99
N GLY A 15 43.21 -13.65 5.67
CA GLY A 15 43.92 -14.74 4.98
C GLY A 15 43.17 -16.09 4.93
N SER A 16 41.99 -16.17 5.56
CA SER A 16 41.08 -17.31 5.57
C SER A 16 39.66 -16.85 5.30
N ILE A 17 39.04 -17.44 4.27
CA ILE A 17 37.65 -17.15 3.90
C ILE A 17 36.67 -17.51 5.02
N TRP A 18 36.95 -18.56 5.80
CA TRP A 18 36.11 -18.98 6.92
C TRP A 18 36.14 -17.99 8.08
N LEU A 19 37.31 -17.44 8.40
CA LEU A 19 37.42 -16.40 9.42
C LEU A 19 36.71 -15.11 8.98
N ALA A 20 36.86 -14.73 7.71
CA ALA A 20 36.14 -13.58 7.15
C ALA A 20 34.62 -13.79 7.20
N LEU A 21 34.14 -14.99 6.83
CA LEU A 21 32.72 -15.33 6.89
C LEU A 21 32.19 -15.30 8.32
N LEU A 22 32.88 -15.92 9.29
CA LEU A 22 32.49 -15.90 10.69
C LEU A 22 32.49 -14.49 11.28
N ALA A 23 33.47 -13.65 10.92
CA ALA A 23 33.51 -12.27 11.35
C ALA A 23 32.31 -11.46 10.81
N VAL A 24 31.98 -11.62 9.52
CA VAL A 24 30.82 -10.96 8.91
C VAL A 24 29.52 -11.45 9.53
N LEU A 25 29.34 -12.76 9.67
CA LEU A 25 28.15 -13.34 10.30
C LEU A 25 28.03 -12.91 11.76
N GLY A 26 29.14 -12.89 12.50
CA GLY A 26 29.20 -12.41 13.88
C GLY A 26 28.81 -10.94 13.99
N LEU A 27 29.32 -10.09 13.09
CA LEU A 27 28.97 -8.67 13.04
C LEU A 27 27.47 -8.47 12.76
N VAL A 28 26.92 -9.18 11.77
CA VAL A 28 25.49 -9.12 11.43
C VAL A 28 24.64 -9.62 12.60
N ALA A 29 25.01 -10.74 13.21
CA ALA A 29 24.30 -11.27 14.37
C ALA A 29 24.31 -10.29 15.55
N LEU A 30 25.45 -9.64 15.81
CA LEU A 30 25.60 -8.65 16.88
C LEU A 30 24.76 -7.39 16.58
N LEU A 31 24.75 -6.93 15.33
CA LEU A 31 23.90 -5.83 14.89
C LEU A 31 22.41 -6.15 15.07
N LEU A 32 21.96 -7.34 14.63
CA LEU A 32 20.58 -7.79 14.80
C LEU A 32 20.19 -7.91 16.28
N LEU A 33 21.11 -8.42 17.12
CA LEU A 33 20.91 -8.51 18.56
C LEU A 33 20.77 -7.12 19.18
N ALA A 34 21.60 -6.15 18.79
CA ALA A 34 21.50 -4.78 19.26
C ALA A 34 20.17 -4.13 18.86
N VAL A 35 19.73 -4.30 17.61
CA VAL A 35 18.43 -3.82 17.13
C VAL A 35 17.28 -4.47 17.90
N ALA A 36 17.33 -5.79 18.14
CA ALA A 36 16.31 -6.51 18.89
C ALA A 36 16.25 -6.03 20.36
N LEU A 37 17.40 -5.81 20.98
CA LEU A 37 17.47 -5.34 22.37
C LEU A 37 16.97 -3.89 22.49
N ALA A 38 17.36 -3.03 21.56
CA ALA A 38 16.86 -1.66 21.47
C ALA A 38 15.34 -1.63 21.25
N GLY A 39 14.82 -2.47 20.33
CA GLY A 39 13.38 -2.59 20.09
C GLY A 39 12.62 -3.06 21.32
N ARG A 40 13.15 -4.05 22.06
CA ARG A 40 12.55 -4.52 23.32
C ARG A 40 12.59 -3.47 24.42
N TRP A 41 13.68 -2.71 24.51
CA TRP A 41 13.80 -1.61 25.46
C TRP A 41 12.83 -0.46 25.12
N LEU A 42 12.67 -0.15 23.84
CA LEU A 42 11.72 0.86 23.37
C LEU A 42 10.26 0.42 23.62
N ALA A 43 9.94 -0.85 23.37
CA ALA A 43 8.63 -1.43 23.69
C ALA A 43 8.35 -1.47 25.19
N ALA A 44 9.37 -1.62 26.03
CA ALA A 44 9.21 -1.55 27.49
C ALA A 44 8.91 -0.12 27.99
N THR A 45 9.38 0.91 27.27
CA THR A 45 9.14 2.32 27.64
C THR A 45 7.87 2.89 27.02
N HIS A 46 7.38 2.29 25.93
CA HIS A 46 6.10 2.59 25.31
C HIS A 46 5.24 1.33 25.33
N PRO A 47 4.47 1.07 26.41
CA PRO A 47 3.49 0.01 26.39
C PRO A 47 2.59 0.23 25.17
N ASP A 48 2.40 -0.82 24.37
CA ASP A 48 1.52 -0.77 23.21
C ASP A 48 0.21 -0.09 23.64
N SER A 49 -0.12 1.03 22.99
CA SER A 49 -1.45 1.61 23.11
C SER A 49 -2.43 0.45 22.94
N PRO A 50 -3.35 0.22 23.92
CA PRO A 50 -4.26 -0.89 23.84
C PRO A 50 -4.82 -0.87 22.43
N LYS A 51 -4.71 -1.99 21.72
CA LYS A 51 -5.32 -2.18 20.41
C LYS A 51 -6.80 -1.97 20.65
N VAL A 52 -7.25 -0.72 20.55
CA VAL A 52 -8.63 -0.32 20.72
C VAL A 52 -9.35 -1.22 19.75
N ALA A 53 -10.22 -2.08 20.29
CA ALA A 53 -11.07 -2.93 19.49
C ALA A 53 -11.61 -2.04 18.38
N ALA A 54 -11.27 -2.37 17.13
CA ALA A 54 -11.61 -1.54 16.00
C ALA A 54 -13.11 -1.26 16.12
N PRO A 55 -13.56 0.01 16.02
CA PRO A 55 -14.98 0.29 15.94
C PRO A 55 -15.54 -0.64 14.88
N GLU A 56 -16.57 -1.42 15.24
CA GLU A 56 -17.22 -2.26 14.24
C GLU A 56 -17.63 -1.35 13.09
N PRO A 57 -17.29 -1.70 11.83
CA PRO A 57 -17.67 -0.90 10.69
C PRO A 57 -19.18 -0.72 10.76
N ILE A 58 -19.63 0.54 10.72
CA ILE A 58 -21.05 0.85 10.65
C ILE A 58 -21.51 0.41 9.27
N LEU A 59 -22.14 -0.76 9.20
CA LEU A 59 -22.68 -1.31 7.98
C LEU A 59 -24.05 -0.71 7.74
N ALA A 60 -24.25 -0.10 6.56
CA ALA A 60 -25.60 0.21 6.12
C ALA A 60 -26.44 -1.08 6.05
N PRO A 61 -27.72 -1.03 6.44
CA PRO A 61 -28.61 -2.17 6.32
C PRO A 61 -28.67 -2.65 4.86
N GLY A 62 -28.51 -3.96 4.65
CA GLY A 62 -28.53 -4.59 3.33
C GLY A 62 -27.16 -4.87 2.70
N ILE A 63 -26.05 -4.53 3.38
CA ILE A 63 -24.70 -4.91 2.91
C ILE A 63 -24.34 -6.30 3.42
N SER A 64 -24.09 -7.22 2.49
CA SER A 64 -23.66 -8.58 2.84
C SER A 64 -22.18 -8.60 3.27
N PRO A 65 -21.76 -9.56 4.12
CA PRO A 65 -20.35 -9.71 4.54
C PRO A 65 -19.38 -9.88 3.37
N GLU A 66 -19.80 -10.56 2.30
CA GLU A 66 -19.01 -10.75 1.09
C GLU A 66 -18.75 -9.42 0.38
N THR A 67 -19.76 -8.56 0.33
CA THR A 67 -19.66 -7.21 -0.26
C THR A 67 -18.69 -6.35 0.54
N LEU A 68 -18.76 -6.43 1.88
CA LEU A 68 -17.81 -5.74 2.76
C LEU A 68 -16.36 -6.21 2.52
N ALA A 69 -16.13 -7.51 2.38
CA ALA A 69 -14.81 -8.07 2.12
C ALA A 69 -14.24 -7.57 0.78
N ILE A 70 -15.08 -7.50 -0.25
CA ILE A 70 -14.69 -6.93 -1.55
C ILE A 70 -14.30 -5.46 -1.40
N ILE A 71 -15.11 -4.64 -0.72
CA ILE A 71 -14.80 -3.21 -0.47
C ILE A 71 -13.49 -3.08 0.30
N ALA A 72 -13.29 -3.86 1.36
CA ALA A 72 -12.08 -3.83 2.16
C ALA A 72 -10.83 -4.21 1.35
N SER A 73 -10.92 -5.22 0.49
CA SER A 73 -9.82 -5.61 -0.39
C SER A 73 -9.48 -4.52 -1.41
N ALA A 74 -10.50 -3.87 -2.01
CA ALA A 74 -10.31 -2.78 -2.94
C ALA A 74 -9.64 -1.58 -2.26
N VAL A 75 -10.07 -1.20 -1.04
CA VAL A 75 -9.44 -0.13 -0.26
C VAL A 75 -7.99 -0.47 0.09
N ASN A 76 -7.71 -1.71 0.47
CA ASN A 76 -6.35 -2.15 0.78
C ASN A 76 -5.41 -2.07 -0.44
N VAL A 77 -5.89 -2.41 -1.64
CA VAL A 77 -5.11 -2.34 -2.88
C VAL A 77 -4.93 -0.90 -3.36
N THR A 78 -5.95 -0.05 -3.21
CA THR A 78 -5.96 1.32 -3.77
C THR A 78 -5.30 2.34 -2.85
N VAL A 79 -5.50 2.23 -1.53
CA VAL A 79 -5.02 3.19 -0.54
C VAL A 79 -3.85 2.62 0.29
N GLY A 80 -3.72 1.30 0.32
CA GLY A 80 -2.63 0.61 1.03
C GLY A 80 -3.04 0.07 2.42
N PRO A 81 -2.13 -0.64 3.09
CA PRO A 81 -2.41 -1.43 4.29
C PRO A 81 -2.73 -0.62 5.54
N ASN A 82 -2.44 0.69 5.53
CA ASN A 82 -2.69 1.59 6.65
C ASN A 82 -4.06 2.29 6.58
N ALA A 83 -4.81 2.08 5.49
CA ALA A 83 -6.14 2.65 5.33
C ALA A 83 -7.21 1.81 6.03
N ARG A 84 -8.33 2.45 6.44
CA ARG A 84 -9.45 1.77 7.09
C ARG A 84 -10.79 2.25 6.52
N VAL A 85 -11.74 1.32 6.41
CA VAL A 85 -13.12 1.63 6.06
C VAL A 85 -13.81 2.20 7.30
N ARG A 86 -14.21 3.47 7.23
CA ARG A 86 -14.89 4.17 8.33
C ARG A 86 -16.40 3.92 8.33
N ALA A 87 -17.02 3.97 7.16
CA ALA A 87 -18.44 3.77 6.95
C ALA A 87 -18.67 3.25 5.52
N VAL A 88 -19.71 2.45 5.32
CA VAL A 88 -20.20 2.08 4.00
C VAL A 88 -21.67 2.47 3.93
N GLU A 89 -21.97 3.40 3.04
CA GLU A 89 -23.32 3.92 2.84
C GLU A 89 -23.82 3.54 1.45
N VAL A 90 -25.04 3.03 1.40
CA VAL A 90 -25.73 2.88 0.12
C VAL A 90 -26.22 4.27 -0.27
N VAL A 91 -25.49 4.92 -1.18
CA VAL A 91 -25.96 6.17 -1.78
C VAL A 91 -27.11 5.81 -2.72
N PRO A 92 -28.35 6.28 -2.46
CA PRO A 92 -29.43 6.13 -3.42
C PRO A 92 -28.99 6.88 -4.67
N THR A 93 -28.75 6.17 -5.77
CA THR A 93 -28.47 6.82 -7.05
C THR A 93 -29.77 7.48 -7.50
N PRO A 94 -29.89 8.82 -7.49
CA PRO A 94 -31.01 9.45 -8.16
C PRO A 94 -30.96 9.02 -9.63
N ALA A 95 -32.13 8.87 -10.25
CA ALA A 95 -32.19 8.63 -11.69
C ALA A 95 -31.29 9.68 -12.38
N PRO A 96 -30.36 9.25 -13.25
CA PRO A 96 -29.41 10.16 -13.85
C PRO A 96 -30.18 11.25 -14.60
N SER A 97 -29.79 12.51 -14.40
CA SER A 97 -30.40 13.61 -15.14
C SER A 97 -30.13 13.45 -16.62
N VAL A 98 -30.96 14.07 -17.46
CA VAL A 98 -30.77 14.06 -18.91
C VAL A 98 -29.37 14.58 -19.27
N GLU A 99 -28.87 15.59 -18.57
CA GLU A 99 -27.53 16.14 -18.77
C GLU A 99 -26.43 15.13 -18.42
N ALA A 100 -26.59 14.38 -17.32
CA ALA A 100 -25.66 13.32 -16.93
C ALA A 100 -25.63 12.19 -17.99
N LEU A 101 -26.80 11.81 -18.52
CA LEU A 101 -26.90 10.84 -19.62
C LEU A 101 -26.28 11.38 -20.92
N MET A 102 -26.51 12.65 -21.26
CA MET A 102 -25.90 13.28 -22.44
C MET A 102 -24.38 13.36 -22.32
N LEU A 103 -23.83 13.61 -21.13
CA LEU A 103 -22.39 13.57 -20.86
C LEU A 103 -21.84 12.14 -21.01
N GLN A 104 -22.52 11.16 -20.43
CA GLN A 104 -22.13 9.75 -20.54
C GLN A 104 -22.11 9.28 -22.01
N TRP A 105 -23.15 9.57 -22.79
CA TRP A 105 -23.18 9.26 -24.22
C TRP A 105 -22.12 10.00 -25.03
N SER A 106 -21.76 11.22 -24.59
CA SER A 106 -20.68 11.99 -25.19
C SER A 106 -19.31 11.35 -24.96
N LEU A 107 -19.07 10.81 -23.77
CA LEU A 107 -17.84 10.07 -23.47
C LEU A 107 -17.79 8.72 -24.20
N GLU A 108 -18.94 8.10 -24.41
CA GLU A 108 -19.07 6.85 -25.17
C GLU A 108 -19.01 7.04 -26.70
N GLY A 109 -18.91 8.28 -27.19
CA GLY A 109 -18.82 8.59 -28.62
C GLY A 109 -20.15 8.43 -29.39
N ARG A 110 -21.28 8.22 -28.70
CA ARG A 110 -22.61 8.05 -29.31
C ARG A 110 -23.31 9.39 -29.61
N ARG A 111 -22.57 10.40 -30.06
CA ARG A 111 -23.14 11.70 -30.44
C ARG A 111 -23.44 11.76 -31.94
N GLN A 112 -24.72 11.77 -32.30
CA GLN A 112 -25.15 12.22 -33.61
C GLN A 112 -25.32 13.74 -33.57
N ILE A 113 -24.40 14.47 -34.22
CA ILE A 113 -24.51 15.92 -34.39
C ILE A 113 -25.44 16.16 -35.59
N TYR A 114 -26.69 16.50 -35.31
CA TYR A 114 -27.61 16.99 -36.34
C TYR A 114 -27.24 18.43 -36.70
N THR A 115 -26.46 18.58 -37.75
CA THR A 115 -26.21 19.89 -38.36
C THR A 115 -27.30 20.18 -39.38
N SER A 116 -28.27 21.04 -39.03
CA SER A 116 -29.21 21.58 -40.01
C SER A 116 -28.57 22.81 -40.67
N HIS A 117 -28.13 22.68 -41.93
CA HIS A 117 -27.76 23.85 -42.71
C HIS A 117 -29.04 24.54 -43.21
N LYS A 118 -29.32 25.76 -42.74
CA LYS A 118 -30.27 26.63 -43.41
C LYS A 118 -29.64 27.06 -44.73
N VAL A 119 -30.06 26.42 -45.82
CA VAL A 119 -29.81 26.94 -47.16
C VAL A 119 -30.67 28.20 -47.29
N ARG A 120 -30.01 29.35 -47.50
CA ARG A 120 -30.66 30.62 -47.78
C ARG A 120 -31.09 30.68 -49.24
#